data_AF-A0A1Q5DJ37-F1
#
_entry.id   AF-A0A1Q5DJ37-F1
#
_cell.length_a   1.000
_cell.length_b   1.000
_cell.length_c   1.000
_cell.angle_alpha   90.00
_cell.angle_beta   90.00
_cell.angle_gamma   90.00
#
_symmetry.space_group_name_H-M   'P 1'
#
loop_
_entity.id
_entity.type
_entity.pdbx_description
1 polymer ?
#
loop_
_entity_poly.entity_id
_entity_poly.type
_entity_poly.pdbx_seq_one_letter_code
_entity_poly.pdbx_strand_id
1 'polypeptide(L)'
;MDNHLTTDFDEACFLVDLSNVVRNRRLGEPGARSLKRLRLLVEAAKSLARDPDVKLYLVADRSLRHGGRREFGDLGDIRQLGSWVRRGLVEELADADDRLLELCELTGIPVITGDRFRGARGERPWLQGNTDDFLEPVPGPAGTVRLIPVDMGVAHASAISMKLEEDALKKQGLLDARRRPRFDLVSRNWRCEDRRCTLYDTTKGSAALLPRVRRSSPTCEMHGGVLVDDGPRTATVQLKLLLDGELKGRFTLENGTKVPVGRAPGPGGIALHGLIPADRTNGLSRVHVDLRISDGVVHVLDRSRYGTTRWRSAAGRGGPGRWRRLGTAEERFGGGDELQLVDGVVLARSGRRFPTELAQEWQRRGPLPPDAADVTRMH
;
A
#
# COMPACT_ATOMS: atom_id res chain seq x y z
N MET A 1 13.70 -1.03 -34.89
CA MET A 1 13.35 -1.24 -33.47
C MET A 1 14.21 -0.36 -32.59
N ASP A 2 15.53 -0.61 -32.50
CA ASP A 2 16.45 0.17 -31.66
C ASP A 2 16.39 1.68 -31.91
N ASN A 3 16.14 2.11 -33.16
CA ASN A 3 16.00 3.53 -33.50
C ASN A 3 14.79 4.22 -32.85
N HIS A 4 13.83 3.48 -32.30
CA HIS A 4 12.68 4.03 -31.57
C HIS A 4 12.88 4.01 -30.05
N LEU A 5 14.05 3.60 -29.57
CA LEU A 5 14.40 3.60 -28.15
C LEU A 5 15.41 4.73 -27.92
N THR A 6 15.28 5.42 -26.80
CA THR A 6 16.21 6.49 -26.42
C THR A 6 16.71 6.30 -24.98
N THR A 7 17.92 6.81 -24.72
CA THR A 7 18.50 6.91 -23.37
C THR A 7 18.20 8.25 -22.71
N ASP A 8 17.62 9.19 -23.46
CA ASP A 8 17.26 10.53 -23.01
C ASP A 8 15.74 10.63 -22.92
N PHE A 9 15.22 10.91 -21.73
CA PHE A 9 13.78 11.05 -21.55
C PHE A 9 13.24 12.33 -22.17
N ASP A 10 14.06 13.37 -22.37
CA ASP A 10 13.63 14.63 -22.99
C ASP A 10 13.30 14.45 -24.48
N GLU A 11 13.90 13.45 -25.13
CA GLU A 11 13.57 13.07 -26.51
C GLU A 11 12.36 12.14 -26.61
N ALA A 12 11.84 11.62 -25.49
CA ALA A 12 10.84 10.57 -25.51
C ALA A 12 9.43 11.11 -25.72
N CYS A 13 8.69 10.50 -26.64
CA CYS A 13 7.26 10.76 -26.79
C CYS A 13 6.43 10.02 -25.74
N PHE A 14 6.95 8.88 -25.26
CA PHE A 14 6.28 8.03 -24.26
C PHE A 14 7.29 7.40 -23.30
N LEU A 15 6.90 7.35 -22.03
CA LEU A 15 7.53 6.49 -21.03
C LEU A 15 6.86 5.11 -21.08
N VAL A 16 7.63 4.02 -20.95
CA VAL A 16 7.08 2.66 -21.09
C VAL A 16 7.48 1.80 -19.91
N ASP A 17 6.46 1.24 -19.24
CA ASP A 17 6.61 0.12 -18.33
C ASP A 17 6.85 -1.17 -19.13
N LEU A 18 8.13 -1.42 -19.44
CA LEU A 18 8.52 -2.58 -20.23
C LEU A 18 8.18 -3.90 -19.52
N SER A 19 8.29 -3.89 -18.18
CA SER A 19 7.92 -4.98 -17.29
C SER A 19 6.47 -5.44 -17.52
N ASN A 20 5.54 -4.49 -17.61
CA ASN A 20 4.12 -4.72 -17.83
C ASN A 20 3.83 -5.17 -19.26
N VAL A 21 4.36 -4.45 -20.26
CA VAL A 21 4.16 -4.74 -21.68
C VAL A 21 4.62 -6.16 -22.05
N VAL A 22 5.84 -6.53 -21.63
CA VAL A 22 6.42 -7.84 -21.93
C VAL A 22 5.63 -8.98 -21.28
N ARG A 23 4.96 -8.74 -20.15
CA ARG A 23 4.15 -9.73 -19.43
C ARG A 23 2.68 -9.78 -19.86
N ASN A 24 2.22 -8.82 -20.68
CA ASN A 24 0.82 -8.73 -21.07
C ASN A 24 0.44 -9.82 -22.09
N ARG A 25 -0.09 -10.94 -21.59
CA ARG A 25 -0.47 -12.11 -22.40
C ARG A 25 -1.65 -11.89 -23.35
N ARG A 26 -2.34 -10.75 -23.23
CA ARG A 26 -3.41 -10.38 -24.16
C ARG A 26 -2.85 -9.88 -25.49
N LEU A 27 -1.59 -9.45 -25.52
CA LEU A 27 -0.96 -8.82 -26.68
C LEU A 27 -0.09 -9.81 -27.44
N GLY A 28 -0.27 -9.85 -28.76
CA GLY A 28 0.57 -10.63 -29.67
C GLY A 28 0.56 -12.12 -29.37
N GLU A 29 1.76 -12.72 -29.38
CA GLU A 29 1.92 -14.17 -29.29
C GLU A 29 1.69 -14.75 -27.88
N PRO A 30 1.30 -16.04 -27.79
CA PRO A 30 1.22 -16.76 -26.52
C PRO A 30 2.57 -16.81 -25.78
N GLY A 31 2.51 -16.88 -24.45
CA GLY A 31 3.71 -17.03 -23.62
C GLY A 31 3.73 -16.08 -22.43
N ALA A 32 4.52 -16.42 -21.40
CA ALA A 32 4.58 -15.64 -20.17
C ALA A 32 5.29 -14.29 -20.38
N ARG A 33 6.40 -14.26 -21.14
CA ARG A 33 7.16 -13.06 -21.50
C ARG A 33 7.57 -13.08 -22.96
N SER A 34 7.42 -11.97 -23.67
CA SER A 34 7.88 -11.78 -25.06
C SER A 34 8.21 -10.31 -25.36
N LEU A 35 9.39 -10.04 -25.94
CA LEU A 35 9.74 -8.69 -26.42
C LEU A 35 9.07 -8.35 -27.74
N LYS A 36 8.50 -9.31 -28.47
CA LYS A 36 7.75 -9.02 -29.71
C LYS A 36 6.54 -8.13 -29.43
N ARG A 37 6.00 -8.16 -28.21
CA ARG A 37 4.95 -7.23 -27.74
C ARG A 37 5.37 -5.77 -27.77
N LEU A 38 6.65 -5.49 -27.52
CA LEU A 38 7.20 -4.13 -27.63
C LEU A 38 7.24 -3.65 -29.09
N ARG A 39 7.46 -4.55 -30.05
CA ARG A 39 7.42 -4.19 -31.48
C ARG A 39 6.01 -3.76 -31.90
N LEU A 40 4.99 -4.51 -31.46
CA LEU A 40 3.60 -4.12 -31.66
C LEU A 40 3.27 -2.78 -30.99
N LEU A 41 3.84 -2.54 -29.81
CA LEU A 41 3.69 -1.27 -29.12
C LEU A 41 4.29 -0.09 -29.89
N VAL A 42 5.49 -0.25 -30.46
CA VAL A 42 6.11 0.80 -31.27
C VAL A 42 5.21 1.20 -32.45
N GLU A 43 4.62 0.24 -33.16
CA GLU A 43 3.70 0.56 -34.26
C GLU A 43 2.43 1.26 -33.77
N ALA A 44 1.92 0.89 -32.60
CA ALA A 44 0.80 1.60 -31.97
C ALA A 44 1.17 3.03 -31.56
N ALA A 45 2.38 3.23 -31.02
CA ALA A 45 2.90 4.54 -30.63
C ALA A 45 3.10 5.45 -31.84
N LYS A 46 3.67 4.94 -32.94
CA LYS A 46 3.77 5.67 -34.22
C LYS A 46 2.41 6.14 -34.71
N SER A 47 1.43 5.24 -34.70
CA SER A 47 0.07 5.56 -35.14
C SER A 47 -0.60 6.60 -34.25
N LEU A 48 -0.39 6.55 -32.93
CA LEU A 48 -0.97 7.50 -31.99
C LEU A 48 -0.33 8.88 -32.11
N ALA A 49 1.01 8.94 -32.10
CA ALA A 49 1.78 10.19 -32.21
C ALA A 49 1.75 10.79 -33.63
N ARG A 50 1.34 9.99 -34.64
CA ARG A 50 1.45 10.32 -36.07
C ARG A 50 2.88 10.65 -36.48
N ASP A 51 3.83 9.99 -35.83
CA ASP A 51 5.27 10.21 -36.01
C ASP A 51 5.96 8.87 -36.29
N PRO A 52 6.56 8.69 -37.50
CA PRO A 52 7.31 7.47 -37.80
C PRO A 52 8.58 7.33 -36.96
N ASP A 53 9.14 8.42 -36.43
CA ASP A 53 10.41 8.47 -35.70
C ASP A 53 10.23 8.51 -34.17
N VAL A 54 9.02 8.20 -33.70
CA VAL A 54 8.65 8.16 -32.26
C VAL A 54 9.74 7.50 -31.40
N LYS A 55 10.02 8.13 -30.26
CA LYS A 55 10.99 7.65 -29.27
C LYS A 55 10.30 7.19 -28.00
N LEU A 56 10.73 6.03 -27.50
CA LEU A 56 10.25 5.43 -26.27
C LEU A 56 11.39 5.39 -25.25
N TYR A 57 11.11 5.88 -24.05
CA TYR A 57 11.98 5.69 -22.89
C TYR A 57 11.50 4.48 -22.11
N LEU A 58 12.35 3.46 -21.98
CA LEU A 58 11.95 2.18 -21.39
C LEU A 58 12.45 2.05 -19.96
N VAL A 59 11.54 1.78 -19.03
CA VAL A 59 11.87 1.45 -17.63
C VAL A 59 11.40 0.02 -17.35
N ALA A 60 12.22 -0.75 -16.63
CA ALA A 60 11.91 -2.15 -16.30
C ALA A 60 12.36 -2.51 -14.89
N ASP A 61 11.60 -3.41 -14.25
CA ASP A 61 12.10 -4.04 -13.02
C ASP A 61 13.25 -4.99 -13.36
N ARG A 62 14.25 -5.02 -12.50
CA ARG A 62 15.34 -6.01 -12.51
C ARG A 62 14.84 -7.46 -12.49
N SER A 63 13.64 -7.69 -11.96
CA SER A 63 12.98 -8.99 -11.97
C SER A 63 12.61 -9.49 -13.38
N LEU A 64 12.51 -8.58 -14.37
CA LEU A 64 12.21 -8.92 -15.75
C LEU A 64 13.31 -9.83 -16.34
N ARG A 65 14.58 -9.48 -16.11
CA ARG A 65 15.72 -10.24 -16.64
C ARG A 65 16.23 -11.33 -15.69
N HIS A 66 16.43 -11.01 -14.41
CA HIS A 66 17.03 -11.95 -13.47
C HIS A 66 16.03 -12.95 -12.89
N GLY A 67 14.78 -12.55 -12.70
CA GLY A 67 13.76 -13.36 -12.03
C GLY A 67 12.96 -14.28 -12.96
N GLY A 68 12.93 -14.03 -14.27
CA GLY A 68 12.11 -14.84 -15.19
C GLY A 68 12.75 -15.11 -16.53
N ARG A 69 14.07 -15.30 -16.55
CA ARG A 69 14.82 -15.79 -17.70
C ARG A 69 14.17 -17.03 -18.33
N ARG A 70 13.65 -17.95 -17.52
CA ARG A 70 12.98 -19.20 -17.96
C ARG A 70 11.56 -18.99 -18.49
N GLU A 71 10.98 -17.81 -18.30
CA GLU A 71 9.61 -17.48 -18.73
C GLU A 71 9.55 -16.86 -20.13
N PHE A 72 10.70 -16.48 -20.70
CA PHE A 72 10.78 -16.08 -22.10
C PHE A 72 10.73 -17.31 -23.00
N GLY A 73 9.85 -17.27 -24.01
CA GLY A 73 9.77 -18.33 -25.01
C GLY A 73 10.95 -18.34 -25.97
N ASP A 74 11.64 -17.21 -26.14
CA ASP A 74 12.78 -17.04 -27.02
C ASP A 74 14.03 -16.58 -26.24
N LEU A 75 15.14 -17.33 -26.36
CA LEU A 75 16.42 -16.97 -25.75
C LEU A 75 17.07 -15.75 -26.44
N GLY A 76 16.71 -15.47 -27.70
CA GLY A 76 17.07 -14.26 -28.42
C GLY A 76 16.58 -12.99 -27.72
N ASP A 77 15.33 -13.00 -27.25
CA ASP A 77 14.74 -11.87 -26.51
C ASP A 77 15.54 -11.53 -25.26
N ILE A 78 16.01 -12.54 -24.53
CA ILE A 78 16.80 -12.35 -23.31
C ILE A 78 18.15 -11.69 -23.63
N ARG A 79 18.80 -12.13 -24.71
CA ARG A 79 20.07 -11.55 -25.16
C ARG A 79 19.89 -10.11 -25.63
N GLN A 80 18.81 -9.84 -26.36
CA GLN A 80 18.44 -8.50 -26.82
C GLN A 80 18.17 -7.56 -25.64
N LEU A 81 17.33 -7.95 -24.69
CA LEU A 81 17.06 -7.18 -23.48
C LEU A 81 18.34 -6.90 -22.70
N GLY A 82 19.21 -7.90 -22.54
CA GLY A 82 20.50 -7.72 -21.90
C GLY A 82 21.42 -6.75 -22.64
N SER A 83 21.31 -6.68 -23.97
CA SER A 83 22.04 -5.70 -24.79
C SER A 83 21.49 -4.29 -24.61
N TRP A 84 20.16 -4.12 -24.64
CA TRP A 84 19.52 -2.82 -24.42
C TRP A 84 19.85 -2.24 -23.05
N VAL A 85 19.79 -3.05 -21.99
CA VAL A 85 20.19 -2.63 -20.64
C VAL A 85 21.66 -2.18 -20.60
N ARG A 86 22.59 -2.95 -21.19
CA ARG A 86 24.01 -2.55 -21.24
C ARG A 86 24.26 -1.26 -22.01
N ARG A 87 23.42 -0.95 -23.00
CA ARG A 87 23.49 0.26 -23.82
C ARG A 87 22.72 1.44 -23.22
N GLY A 88 22.06 1.26 -22.07
CA GLY A 88 21.23 2.30 -21.45
C GLY A 88 19.85 2.50 -22.10
N LEU A 89 19.48 1.72 -23.11
CA LEU A 89 18.18 1.82 -23.81
C LEU A 89 17.01 1.28 -22.96
N VAL A 90 17.30 0.64 -21.84
CA VAL A 90 16.35 0.23 -20.81
C VAL A 90 16.94 0.58 -19.46
N GLU A 91 16.27 1.44 -18.71
CA GLU A 91 16.61 1.74 -17.33
C GLU A 91 16.10 0.59 -16.43
N GLU A 92 17.02 -0.20 -15.87
CA GLU A 92 16.68 -1.38 -15.05
C GLU A 92 16.80 -1.07 -13.56
N LEU A 93 15.67 -1.00 -12.86
CA LEU A 93 15.58 -0.57 -11.46
C LEU A 93 15.03 -1.67 -10.54
N ALA A 94 15.16 -1.47 -9.22
CA ALA A 94 14.54 -2.35 -8.24
C ALA A 94 13.02 -2.14 -8.16
N ASP A 95 12.59 -0.88 -8.34
CA ASP A 95 11.21 -0.44 -8.46
C ASP A 95 11.12 0.43 -9.73
N ALA A 96 10.42 -0.05 -10.74
CA ALA A 96 10.23 0.68 -12.00
C ALA A 96 9.08 1.70 -11.90
N ASP A 97 8.10 1.45 -11.03
CA ASP A 97 6.89 2.27 -10.92
C ASP A 97 7.27 3.66 -10.43
N ASP A 98 8.10 3.75 -9.39
CA ASP A 98 8.53 5.03 -8.81
C ASP A 98 9.21 5.94 -9.84
N ARG A 99 10.06 5.38 -10.70
CA ARG A 99 10.80 6.13 -11.72
C ARG A 99 9.89 6.61 -12.85
N LEU A 100 8.97 5.77 -13.31
CA LEU A 100 7.99 6.14 -14.33
C LEU A 100 7.10 7.28 -13.84
N LEU A 101 6.63 7.19 -12.61
CA LEU A 101 5.76 8.19 -11.99
C LEU A 101 6.51 9.49 -11.71
N GLU A 102 7.77 9.42 -11.28
CA GLU A 102 8.64 10.59 -11.12
C GLU A 102 8.81 11.33 -12.44
N LEU A 103 9.20 10.63 -13.51
CA LEU A 103 9.40 11.25 -14.81
C LEU A 103 8.11 11.84 -15.35
N CYS A 104 6.99 11.10 -15.26
CA CYS A 104 5.68 11.58 -15.70
C CYS A 104 5.27 12.88 -14.99
N GLU A 105 5.43 12.94 -13.66
CA GLU A 105 5.10 14.14 -12.87
C GLU A 105 6.01 15.33 -13.20
N LEU A 106 7.29 15.07 -13.49
CA LEU A 106 8.27 16.12 -13.80
C LEU A 106 8.14 16.67 -15.23
N THR A 107 7.85 15.81 -16.21
CA THR A 107 7.93 16.16 -17.63
C THR A 107 6.58 16.25 -18.32
N GLY A 108 5.53 15.65 -17.75
CA GLY A 108 4.22 15.49 -18.40
C GLY A 108 4.22 14.49 -19.56
N ILE A 109 5.31 13.71 -19.75
CA ILE A 109 5.36 12.68 -20.79
C ILE A 109 4.42 11.53 -20.39
N PRO A 110 3.50 11.10 -21.29
CA PRO A 110 2.54 10.05 -20.97
C PRO A 110 3.21 8.68 -20.78
N VAL A 111 2.68 7.91 -19.83
CA VAL A 111 3.17 6.58 -19.47
C VAL A 111 2.31 5.49 -20.10
N ILE A 112 2.95 4.58 -20.83
CA ILE A 112 2.33 3.36 -21.35
C ILE A 112 2.47 2.24 -20.32
N THR A 113 1.36 1.85 -19.68
CA THR A 113 1.28 0.71 -18.76
C THR A 113 -0.15 0.16 -18.64
N GLY A 114 -0.29 -1.09 -18.24
CA GLY A 114 -1.54 -1.67 -17.76
C GLY A 114 -1.72 -1.59 -16.23
N ASP A 115 -0.73 -1.12 -15.47
CA ASP A 115 -0.88 -0.93 -14.03
C ASP A 115 -1.73 0.33 -13.73
N ARG A 116 -2.42 0.31 -12.59
CA ARG A 116 -3.21 1.44 -12.08
C ARG A 116 -2.54 2.15 -10.90
N PHE A 117 -1.31 1.74 -10.55
CA PHE A 117 -0.44 2.32 -9.52
C PHE A 117 -1.14 2.56 -8.19
N ARG A 118 -2.08 1.66 -7.80
CA ARG A 118 -2.91 1.87 -6.60
C ARG A 118 -2.09 1.99 -5.31
N GLY A 119 -0.90 1.38 -5.26
CA GLY A 119 0.03 1.48 -4.14
C GLY A 119 0.66 2.88 -4.00
N ALA A 120 0.99 3.53 -5.13
CA ALA A 120 1.67 4.82 -5.15
C ALA A 120 0.77 6.02 -4.84
N ARG A 121 -0.57 5.86 -4.90
CA ARG A 121 -1.54 6.96 -4.72
C ARG A 121 -1.50 7.64 -3.36
N GLY A 122 -0.91 7.00 -2.36
CA GLY A 122 -0.69 7.63 -1.05
C GLY A 122 0.41 8.69 -1.09
N GLU A 123 1.46 8.45 -1.86
CA GLU A 123 2.63 9.33 -2.00
C GLU A 123 2.50 10.28 -3.20
N ARG A 124 1.68 9.89 -4.19
CA ARG A 124 1.40 10.66 -5.41
C ARG A 124 -0.11 10.87 -5.58
N PRO A 125 -0.71 11.84 -4.88
CA PRO A 125 -2.15 12.07 -4.93
C PRO A 125 -2.70 12.41 -6.31
N TRP A 126 -1.87 13.00 -7.19
CA TRP A 126 -2.24 13.38 -8.56
C TRP A 126 -2.68 12.21 -9.45
N LEU A 127 -2.36 10.96 -9.07
CA LEU A 127 -2.84 9.75 -9.75
C LEU A 127 -4.34 9.51 -9.59
N GLN A 128 -4.97 10.09 -8.57
CA GLN A 128 -6.39 9.85 -8.28
C GLN A 128 -7.26 10.59 -9.29
N GLY A 129 -7.97 9.84 -10.15
CA GLY A 129 -8.83 10.42 -11.17
C GLY A 129 -8.07 11.02 -12.36
N ASN A 130 -6.79 10.73 -12.51
CA ASN A 130 -6.03 11.12 -13.70
C ASN A 130 -6.55 10.36 -14.93
N THR A 131 -6.86 11.09 -16.00
CA THR A 131 -7.38 10.55 -17.27
C THR A 131 -6.45 10.76 -18.45
N ASP A 132 -5.37 11.52 -18.27
CA ASP A 132 -4.68 12.19 -19.37
C ASP A 132 -3.25 11.66 -19.56
N ASP A 133 -2.59 11.24 -18.48
CA ASP A 133 -1.15 10.94 -18.51
C ASP A 133 -0.83 9.46 -18.75
N PHE A 134 -1.85 8.61 -18.90
CA PHE A 134 -1.66 7.15 -18.96
C PHE A 134 -2.36 6.50 -20.14
N LEU A 135 -1.63 5.59 -20.78
CA LEU A 135 -2.09 4.82 -21.94
C LEU A 135 -1.97 3.33 -21.66
N GLU A 136 -3.02 2.56 -21.94
CA GLU A 136 -3.00 1.10 -21.84
C GLU A 136 -2.88 0.47 -23.23
N PRO A 137 -1.91 -0.44 -23.44
CA PRO A 137 -1.85 -1.22 -24.66
C PRO A 137 -2.91 -2.32 -24.63
N VAL A 138 -3.85 -2.27 -25.57
CA VAL A 138 -4.95 -3.23 -25.72
C VAL A 138 -4.90 -3.96 -27.06
N PRO A 139 -5.42 -5.20 -27.15
CA PRO A 139 -5.51 -5.91 -28.43
C PRO A 139 -6.33 -5.12 -29.46
N GLY A 140 -5.79 -4.97 -30.65
CA GLY A 140 -6.45 -4.38 -31.81
C GLY A 140 -6.90 -5.44 -32.84
N PRO A 141 -7.58 -5.01 -33.90
CA PRO A 141 -7.96 -5.88 -35.02
C PRO A 141 -6.74 -6.53 -35.66
N ALA A 142 -6.91 -7.73 -36.23
CA ALA A 142 -5.88 -8.46 -36.97
C ALA A 142 -4.54 -8.64 -36.20
N GLY A 143 -4.58 -8.73 -34.87
CA GLY A 143 -3.39 -8.96 -34.03
C GLY A 143 -2.53 -7.71 -33.79
N THR A 144 -3.04 -6.52 -34.13
CA THR A 144 -2.38 -5.25 -33.81
C THR A 144 -2.53 -4.88 -32.32
N VAL A 145 -1.86 -3.80 -31.90
CA VAL A 145 -2.04 -3.19 -30.58
C VAL A 145 -2.58 -1.78 -30.79
N ARG A 146 -3.48 -1.35 -29.90
CA ARG A 146 -3.88 0.06 -29.80
C ARG A 146 -3.50 0.60 -28.43
N LEU A 147 -3.22 1.90 -28.36
CA LEU A 147 -3.06 2.62 -27.11
C LEU A 147 -4.36 3.38 -26.82
N ILE A 148 -4.89 3.22 -25.62
CA ILE A 148 -6.10 3.92 -25.18
C ILE A 148 -5.81 4.71 -23.91
N PRO A 149 -6.34 5.93 -23.75
CA PRO A 149 -6.31 6.65 -22.48
C PRO A 149 -6.90 5.83 -21.35
N VAL A 150 -6.30 5.98 -20.18
CA VAL A 150 -6.69 5.28 -18.97
C VAL A 150 -7.25 6.28 -17.98
N ASP A 151 -8.51 6.07 -17.61
CA ASP A 151 -9.02 6.61 -16.35
C ASP A 151 -8.42 5.81 -15.19
N MET A 152 -7.51 6.43 -14.44
CA MET A 152 -6.95 5.85 -13.23
C MET A 152 -8.03 5.64 -12.16
N GLY A 153 -9.14 6.37 -12.24
CA GLY A 153 -10.25 6.31 -11.32
C GLY A 153 -9.85 6.74 -9.92
N VAL A 154 -10.80 6.71 -8.98
CA VAL A 154 -10.56 7.07 -7.59
C VAL A 154 -10.53 5.81 -6.74
N ALA A 155 -9.36 5.48 -6.19
CA ALA A 155 -9.20 4.37 -5.26
C ALA A 155 -9.46 4.86 -3.83
N HIS A 156 -10.29 4.13 -3.09
CA HIS A 156 -10.55 4.42 -1.69
C HIS A 156 -9.33 4.10 -0.82
N ALA A 157 -9.21 4.79 0.33
CA ALA A 157 -8.11 4.58 1.28
C ALA A 157 -7.96 3.11 1.73
N SER A 158 -9.05 2.35 1.81
CA SER A 158 -9.03 0.91 2.11
C SER A 158 -8.40 0.09 0.98
N ALA A 159 -8.74 0.37 -0.28
CA ALA A 159 -8.17 -0.29 -1.45
C ALA A 159 -6.67 0.00 -1.58
N ILE A 160 -6.25 1.24 -1.36
CA ILE A 160 -4.84 1.64 -1.30
C ILE A 160 -4.13 0.86 -0.17
N SER A 161 -4.74 0.81 1.01
CA SER A 161 -4.15 0.11 2.17
C SER A 161 -3.99 -1.39 1.94
N MET A 162 -4.96 -2.05 1.29
CA MET A 162 -4.89 -3.46 0.90
C MET A 162 -3.79 -3.71 -0.12
N LYS A 163 -3.66 -2.84 -1.13
CA LYS A 163 -2.61 -2.97 -2.15
C LYS A 163 -1.22 -2.85 -1.53
N LEU A 164 -1.01 -1.85 -0.66
CA LEU A 164 0.24 -1.69 0.07
C LEU A 164 0.59 -2.92 0.94
N GLU A 165 -0.40 -3.60 1.51
CA GLU A 165 -0.18 -4.86 2.22
C GLU A 165 0.23 -5.98 1.27
N GLU A 166 -0.46 -6.17 0.14
CA GLU A 166 -0.08 -7.17 -0.87
C GLU A 166 1.37 -6.96 -1.33
N ASP A 167 1.76 -5.72 -1.62
CA ASP A 167 3.10 -5.38 -2.08
C ASP A 167 4.16 -5.64 -0.99
N ALA A 168 3.85 -5.34 0.28
CA ALA A 168 4.74 -5.64 1.40
C ALA A 168 4.89 -7.15 1.64
N LEU A 169 3.78 -7.90 1.60
CA LEU A 169 3.80 -9.37 1.70
C LEU A 169 4.60 -10.01 0.55
N LYS A 170 4.44 -9.48 -0.67
CA LYS A 170 5.22 -9.91 -1.84
C LYS A 170 6.72 -9.67 -1.61
N LYS A 171 7.10 -8.46 -1.16
CA LYS A 171 8.49 -8.10 -0.87
C LYS A 171 9.13 -8.98 0.20
N GLN A 172 8.33 -9.42 1.17
CA GLN A 172 8.77 -10.33 2.24
C GLN A 172 8.74 -11.82 1.85
N GLY A 173 8.27 -12.18 0.65
CA GLY A 173 8.16 -13.58 0.23
C GLY A 173 7.04 -14.35 0.95
N LEU A 174 6.02 -13.64 1.43
CA LEU A 174 4.89 -14.15 2.21
C LEU A 174 3.65 -14.44 1.34
N LEU A 175 3.77 -14.35 0.02
CA LEU A 175 2.75 -14.77 -0.91
C LEU A 175 3.12 -16.13 -1.53
N ASP A 176 2.14 -17.00 -1.73
CA ASP A 176 2.27 -18.23 -2.48
C ASP A 176 2.35 -17.98 -4.00
N ALA A 177 2.52 -19.05 -4.79
CA ALA A 177 2.58 -18.98 -6.25
C ALA A 177 1.29 -18.41 -6.90
N ARG A 178 0.16 -18.43 -6.18
CA ARG A 178 -1.15 -17.90 -6.60
C ARG A 178 -1.40 -16.49 -6.04
N ARG A 179 -0.37 -15.82 -5.48
CA ARG A 179 -0.45 -14.52 -4.81
C ARG A 179 -1.39 -14.48 -3.60
N ARG A 180 -1.57 -15.61 -2.92
CA ARG A 180 -2.34 -15.67 -1.68
C ARG A 180 -1.38 -15.58 -0.50
N PRO A 181 -1.76 -14.90 0.60
CA PRO A 181 -0.96 -14.91 1.81
C PRO A 181 -0.67 -16.34 2.28
N ARG A 182 0.60 -16.61 2.60
CA ARG A 182 1.04 -17.84 3.25
C ARG A 182 0.56 -17.85 4.69
N PHE A 183 -0.64 -18.37 4.90
CA PHE A 183 -1.31 -18.37 6.21
C PHE A 183 -0.48 -19.06 7.30
N ASP A 184 0.29 -20.09 6.95
CA ASP A 184 1.27 -20.75 7.83
C ASP A 184 2.30 -19.78 8.42
N LEU A 185 2.58 -18.67 7.74
CA LEU A 185 3.54 -17.66 8.19
C LEU A 185 2.88 -16.41 8.77
N VAL A 186 1.87 -15.87 8.08
CA VAL A 186 1.26 -14.57 8.45
C VAL A 186 0.34 -14.65 9.66
N SER A 187 -0.10 -15.86 10.04
CA SER A 187 -0.93 -16.09 11.23
C SER A 187 -0.12 -16.49 12.48
N ARG A 188 1.21 -16.33 12.43
CA ARG A 188 2.12 -16.66 13.54
C ARG A 188 2.91 -15.42 13.97
N ASN A 189 3.21 -15.36 15.26
CA ASN A 189 4.25 -14.49 15.78
C ASN A 189 5.59 -15.19 15.61
N TRP A 190 6.64 -14.40 15.40
CA TRP A 190 7.98 -14.91 15.14
C TRP A 190 8.95 -14.25 16.09
N ARG A 191 9.88 -15.06 16.61
CA ARG A 191 10.91 -14.62 17.54
C ARG A 191 12.30 -14.86 16.99
N CYS A 192 13.17 -13.89 17.17
CA CYS A 192 14.60 -14.06 16.92
C CYS A 192 15.26 -14.66 18.16
N GLU A 193 16.17 -15.63 17.96
CA GLU A 193 16.92 -16.22 19.08
C GLU A 193 17.94 -15.24 19.68
N ASP A 194 18.34 -14.22 18.93
CA ASP A 194 19.14 -13.12 19.47
C ASP A 194 18.32 -12.30 20.47
N ARG A 195 18.70 -12.37 21.74
CA ARG A 195 18.02 -11.71 22.87
C ARG A 195 18.04 -10.18 22.79
N ARG A 196 18.88 -9.59 21.95
CA ARG A 196 18.97 -8.14 21.71
C ARG A 196 18.05 -7.70 20.56
N CYS A 197 17.41 -8.63 19.85
CA CYS A 197 16.50 -8.29 18.76
C CYS A 197 15.22 -7.64 19.27
N THR A 198 14.95 -6.43 18.81
CA THR A 198 13.71 -5.69 19.11
C THR A 198 12.66 -5.78 18.00
N LEU A 199 13.01 -6.29 16.82
CA LEU A 199 12.11 -6.35 15.65
C LEU A 199 11.14 -7.54 15.68
N TYR A 200 11.56 -8.64 16.31
CA TYR A 200 10.85 -9.91 16.39
C TYR A 200 10.75 -10.32 17.86
N ASP A 201 10.24 -9.41 18.68
CA ASP A 201 9.96 -9.65 20.10
C ASP A 201 8.67 -8.90 20.47
N THR A 202 7.59 -9.66 20.64
CA THR A 202 6.25 -9.16 20.99
C THR A 202 6.21 -8.57 22.40
N THR A 203 7.20 -8.85 23.25
CA THR A 203 7.25 -8.40 24.64
C THR A 203 8.08 -7.12 24.81
N LYS A 204 9.18 -6.98 24.06
CA LYS A 204 10.15 -5.87 24.21
C LYS A 204 10.11 -4.82 23.09
N GLY A 205 9.75 -5.22 21.87
CA GLY A 205 9.79 -4.33 20.70
C GLY A 205 8.58 -3.40 20.64
N SER A 206 8.75 -2.14 20.19
CA SER A 206 7.63 -1.19 19.94
C SER A 206 6.60 -1.74 18.95
N ALA A 207 7.03 -2.65 18.08
CA ALA A 207 6.21 -3.44 17.20
C ALA A 207 6.77 -4.85 16.98
N ALA A 208 5.91 -5.76 16.51
CA ALA A 208 6.30 -7.08 16.04
C ALA A 208 6.11 -7.20 14.52
N LEU A 209 7.17 -7.59 13.81
CA LEU A 209 7.17 -7.70 12.36
C LEU A 209 6.75 -9.08 11.84
N LEU A 210 6.21 -9.12 10.63
CA LEU A 210 6.18 -10.33 9.83
C LEU A 210 7.59 -10.70 9.34
N PRO A 211 7.91 -12.01 9.21
CA PRO A 211 9.24 -12.44 8.85
C PRO A 211 9.51 -12.19 7.37
N ARG A 212 10.78 -12.08 7.00
CA ARG A 212 11.17 -12.20 5.59
C ARG A 212 11.48 -13.66 5.27
N VAL A 213 10.92 -14.19 4.19
CA VAL A 213 11.21 -15.55 3.72
C VAL A 213 12.45 -15.52 2.83
N ARG A 214 13.51 -16.22 3.24
CA ARG A 214 14.70 -16.46 2.43
C ARG A 214 14.90 -17.96 2.31
N ARG A 215 15.09 -18.46 1.08
CA ARG A 215 15.27 -19.90 0.79
C ARG A 215 14.22 -20.78 1.48
N SER A 216 12.97 -20.33 1.44
CA SER A 216 11.80 -20.99 2.06
C SER A 216 11.71 -20.93 3.59
N SER A 217 12.67 -20.30 4.29
CA SER A 217 12.68 -20.18 5.75
C SER A 217 12.40 -18.75 6.23
N PRO A 218 11.59 -18.56 7.29
CA PRO A 218 11.39 -17.26 7.92
C PRO A 218 12.71 -16.81 8.58
N THR A 219 13.17 -15.61 8.22
CA THR A 219 14.50 -15.11 8.56
C THR A 219 14.41 -13.72 9.16
N CYS A 220 15.22 -13.47 10.20
CA CYS A 220 15.35 -12.16 10.83
C CYS A 220 15.98 -11.16 9.85
N GLU A 221 15.35 -10.01 9.63
CA GLU A 221 15.90 -8.96 8.76
C GLU A 221 17.19 -8.34 9.29
N MET A 222 17.37 -8.30 10.62
CA MET A 222 18.53 -7.69 11.27
C MET A 222 19.69 -8.68 11.45
N HIS A 223 19.42 -9.89 11.97
CA HIS A 223 20.46 -10.85 12.35
C HIS A 223 20.68 -11.96 11.31
N GLY A 224 19.80 -12.10 10.31
CA GLY A 224 19.92 -13.12 9.27
C GLY A 224 19.71 -14.57 9.72
N GLY A 225 19.49 -14.82 11.02
CA GLY A 225 19.14 -16.13 11.57
C GLY A 225 17.71 -16.55 11.25
N VAL A 226 17.45 -17.87 11.26
CA VAL A 226 16.11 -18.43 11.13
C VAL A 226 15.28 -18.04 12.35
N LEU A 227 14.06 -17.57 12.13
CA LEU A 227 13.13 -17.21 13.20
C LEU A 227 12.43 -18.45 13.73
N VAL A 228 12.17 -18.45 15.03
CA VAL A 228 11.38 -19.49 15.70
C VAL A 228 9.93 -19.04 15.82
N ASP A 229 9.02 -20.00 15.74
CA ASP A 229 7.59 -19.77 15.93
C ASP A 229 7.33 -19.37 17.40
N ASP A 230 6.65 -18.24 17.59
CA ASP A 230 6.34 -17.64 18.88
C ASP A 230 4.81 -17.64 19.16
N GLY A 231 4.10 -18.59 18.54
CA GLY A 231 2.68 -18.83 18.78
C GLY A 231 1.75 -18.14 17.79
N PRO A 232 0.43 -18.30 17.97
CA PRO A 232 -0.55 -17.74 17.05
C PRO A 232 -0.58 -16.21 17.12
N ARG A 233 -0.63 -15.59 15.96
CA ARG A 233 -0.96 -14.18 15.79
C ARG A 233 -2.46 -14.08 15.61
N THR A 234 -3.16 -13.59 16.63
CA THR A 234 -4.61 -13.41 16.59
C THR A 234 -5.00 -12.46 15.46
N ALA A 235 -6.22 -12.61 14.92
CA ALA A 235 -6.71 -11.70 13.90
C ALA A 235 -6.60 -10.26 14.43
N THR A 236 -5.87 -9.42 13.70
CA THR A 236 -5.61 -8.06 14.13
C THR A 236 -6.29 -7.07 13.19
N VAL A 237 -6.83 -6.00 13.76
CA VAL A 237 -7.36 -4.88 13.00
C VAL A 237 -6.51 -3.67 13.27
N GLN A 238 -6.09 -2.98 12.22
CA GLN A 238 -5.36 -1.73 12.36
C GLN A 238 -6.31 -0.53 12.20
N LEU A 239 -6.28 0.37 13.17
CA LEU A 239 -6.89 1.69 13.09
C LEU A 239 -5.83 2.74 12.79
N LYS A 240 -6.26 3.81 12.12
CA LYS A 240 -5.47 5.01 11.84
C LYS A 240 -6.12 6.19 12.55
N LEU A 241 -5.32 6.99 13.24
CA LEU A 241 -5.71 8.31 13.72
C LEU A 241 -5.31 9.35 12.70
N LEU A 242 -6.29 10.08 12.17
CA LEU A 242 -6.10 11.18 11.25
C LEU A 242 -6.49 12.49 11.97
N LEU A 243 -5.66 13.52 11.80
CA LEU A 243 -5.97 14.89 12.18
C LEU A 243 -5.98 15.73 10.90
N ASP A 244 -7.13 16.27 10.53
CA ASP A 244 -7.32 17.07 9.32
C ASP A 244 -6.80 16.36 8.05
N GLY A 245 -6.94 15.02 8.03
CA GLY A 245 -6.47 14.15 6.95
C GLY A 245 -5.03 13.63 7.12
N GLU A 246 -4.23 14.20 8.02
CA GLU A 246 -2.85 13.79 8.26
C GLU A 246 -2.76 12.64 9.26
N LEU A 247 -1.95 11.61 8.98
CA LEU A 247 -1.79 10.46 9.86
C LEU A 247 -0.96 10.80 11.11
N LYS A 248 -1.59 10.71 12.29
CA LYS A 248 -0.95 10.92 13.60
C LYS A 248 -0.60 9.64 14.35
N GLY A 249 -1.25 8.52 14.02
CA GLY A 249 -0.99 7.27 14.72
C GLY A 249 -1.62 6.04 14.08
N ARG A 250 -1.06 4.87 14.39
CA ARG A 250 -1.62 3.56 14.03
C ARG A 250 -1.78 2.73 15.29
N PHE A 251 -2.91 2.05 15.40
CA PHE A 251 -3.20 1.18 16.54
C PHE A 251 -3.61 -0.19 16.04
N THR A 252 -2.88 -1.21 16.48
CA THR A 252 -3.25 -2.60 16.20
C THR A 252 -4.07 -3.13 17.37
N LEU A 253 -5.26 -3.64 17.05
CA LEU A 253 -6.21 -4.24 17.99
C LEU A 253 -6.29 -5.74 17.74
N GLU A 254 -6.32 -6.53 18.82
CA GLU A 254 -6.38 -7.98 18.76
C GLU A 254 -7.80 -8.51 18.91
N ASN A 255 -8.05 -9.68 18.32
CA ASN A 255 -9.34 -10.34 18.46
C ASN A 255 -9.65 -10.67 19.93
N GLY A 256 -10.91 -10.50 20.33
CA GLY A 256 -11.36 -10.72 21.71
C GLY A 256 -11.10 -9.54 22.65
N THR A 257 -10.47 -8.46 22.18
CA THR A 257 -10.22 -7.27 23.02
C THR A 257 -11.39 -6.29 23.01
N LYS A 258 -11.55 -5.58 24.12
CA LYS A 258 -12.38 -4.38 24.25
C LYS A 258 -11.48 -3.20 24.56
N VAL A 259 -11.49 -2.18 23.70
CA VAL A 259 -10.53 -1.08 23.73
C VAL A 259 -11.30 0.25 23.78
N PRO A 260 -11.33 0.93 24.94
CA PRO A 260 -11.90 2.27 25.03
C PRO A 260 -10.96 3.29 24.37
N VAL A 261 -11.52 4.25 23.63
CA VAL A 261 -10.78 5.31 22.95
C VAL A 261 -11.34 6.66 23.36
N GLY A 262 -10.47 7.61 23.69
CA GLY A 262 -10.89 8.95 24.06
C GLY A 262 -9.73 9.82 24.50
N ARG A 263 -10.05 10.95 25.15
CA ARG A 263 -9.03 11.87 25.68
C ARG A 263 -8.05 11.17 26.63
N ALA A 264 -8.61 10.41 27.57
CA ALA A 264 -7.87 9.70 28.61
C ALA A 264 -8.72 8.52 29.12
N PRO A 265 -8.79 7.41 28.36
CA PRO A 265 -9.71 6.30 28.64
C PRO A 265 -9.26 5.37 29.78
N GLY A 266 -8.05 5.56 30.32
CA GLY A 266 -7.47 4.71 31.35
C GLY A 266 -6.64 3.54 30.79
N PRO A 267 -6.22 2.61 31.66
CA PRO A 267 -5.38 1.47 31.28
C PRO A 267 -6.00 0.61 30.17
N GLY A 268 -5.18 0.19 29.21
CA GLY A 268 -5.64 -0.64 28.08
C GLY A 268 -6.49 0.09 27.04
N GLY A 269 -6.66 1.40 27.17
CA GLY A 269 -7.35 2.25 26.20
C GLY A 269 -6.40 3.06 25.32
N ILE A 270 -6.91 3.53 24.18
CA ILE A 270 -6.18 4.43 23.29
C ILE A 270 -6.41 5.88 23.75
N ALA A 271 -5.41 6.44 24.42
CA ALA A 271 -5.41 7.85 24.80
C ALA A 271 -5.01 8.73 23.61
N LEU A 272 -5.85 9.71 23.28
CA LEU A 272 -5.62 10.66 22.18
C LEU A 272 -4.91 11.94 22.63
N HIS A 273 -4.90 12.26 23.94
CA HIS A 273 -4.08 13.38 24.42
C HIS A 273 -2.61 13.17 24.07
N GLY A 274 -1.90 14.25 23.72
CA GLY A 274 -0.49 14.20 23.31
C GLY A 274 -0.27 13.67 21.89
N LEU A 275 -1.26 13.05 21.25
CA LEU A 275 -1.23 12.70 19.82
C LEU A 275 -1.91 13.76 18.93
N ILE A 276 -2.81 14.55 19.51
CA ILE A 276 -3.52 15.64 18.83
C ILE A 276 -3.49 16.91 19.69
N PRO A 277 -3.66 18.10 19.07
CA PRO A 277 -3.68 19.38 19.77
C PRO A 277 -4.69 19.47 20.92
N ALA A 278 -4.37 20.28 21.94
CA ALA A 278 -5.17 20.40 23.17
C ALA A 278 -6.58 20.95 22.92
N ASP A 279 -6.74 21.90 22.01
CA ASP A 279 -8.02 22.48 21.60
C ASP A 279 -8.99 21.42 21.05
N ARG A 280 -8.49 20.51 20.20
CA ARG A 280 -9.26 19.38 19.68
C ARG A 280 -9.54 18.35 20.77
N THR A 281 -8.55 18.09 21.62
CA THR A 281 -8.66 17.15 22.73
C THR A 281 -9.73 17.54 23.74
N ASN A 282 -9.98 18.84 23.95
CA ASN A 282 -11.02 19.34 24.85
C ASN A 282 -12.44 18.97 24.41
N GLY A 283 -12.66 18.78 23.10
CA GLY A 283 -13.94 18.28 22.58
C GLY A 283 -14.17 16.80 22.84
N LEU A 284 -13.12 16.04 23.22
CA LEU A 284 -13.22 14.60 23.46
C LEU A 284 -13.67 14.28 24.89
N SER A 285 -14.53 13.27 24.98
CA SER A 285 -14.88 12.65 26.25
C SER A 285 -13.70 11.81 26.76
N ARG A 286 -13.62 11.58 28.09
CA ARG A 286 -12.55 10.75 28.68
C ARG A 286 -12.47 9.38 27.99
N VAL A 287 -13.62 8.71 27.92
CA VAL A 287 -13.92 7.63 26.98
C VAL A 287 -14.93 8.20 25.99
N HIS A 288 -14.62 8.14 24.69
CA HIS A 288 -15.46 8.71 23.63
C HIS A 288 -16.14 7.62 22.81
N VAL A 289 -15.44 6.52 22.54
CA VAL A 289 -16.03 5.31 21.93
C VAL A 289 -15.46 4.06 22.61
N ASP A 290 -16.26 3.02 22.68
CA ASP A 290 -15.81 1.66 22.99
C ASP A 290 -15.65 0.88 21.68
N LEU A 291 -14.51 0.21 21.51
CA LEU A 291 -14.29 -0.71 20.40
C LEU A 291 -14.28 -2.14 20.92
N ARG A 292 -14.98 -3.04 20.23
CA ARG A 292 -14.96 -4.47 20.52
C ARG A 292 -14.59 -5.23 19.25
N ILE A 293 -13.65 -6.17 19.37
CA ILE A 293 -13.15 -6.93 18.22
C ILE A 293 -13.55 -8.39 18.41
N SER A 294 -14.37 -8.90 17.50
CA SER A 294 -14.78 -10.30 17.47
C SER A 294 -14.70 -10.83 16.05
N ASP A 295 -13.98 -11.93 15.86
CA ASP A 295 -13.66 -12.58 14.61
C ASP A 295 -13.14 -11.61 13.52
N GLY A 296 -12.30 -10.67 13.94
CA GLY A 296 -11.75 -9.64 13.06
C GLY A 296 -12.79 -8.60 12.60
N VAL A 297 -14.00 -8.60 13.17
CA VAL A 297 -15.00 -7.54 13.01
C VAL A 297 -14.85 -6.55 14.14
N VAL A 298 -14.71 -5.26 13.81
CA VAL A 298 -14.76 -4.18 14.80
C VAL A 298 -16.18 -3.73 14.96
N HIS A 299 -16.62 -3.68 16.20
CA HIS A 299 -17.86 -3.08 16.65
C HIS A 299 -17.52 -1.80 17.40
N VAL A 300 -18.27 -0.73 17.14
CA VAL A 300 -18.10 0.56 17.80
C VAL A 300 -19.37 0.90 18.55
N LEU A 301 -19.20 1.46 19.75
CA LEU A 301 -20.27 2.01 20.56
C LEU A 301 -19.92 3.43 20.97
N ASP A 302 -20.79 4.39 20.66
CA ASP A 302 -20.62 5.78 21.07
C ASP A 302 -20.78 5.92 22.60
N ARG A 303 -19.76 6.48 23.24
CA ARG A 303 -19.75 6.82 24.68
C ARG A 303 -19.60 8.32 24.90
N SER A 304 -19.60 9.10 23.82
CA SER A 304 -19.39 10.54 23.90
C SER A 304 -20.54 11.22 24.63
N ARG A 305 -20.21 12.19 25.48
CA ARG A 305 -21.20 12.91 26.30
C ARG A 305 -22.29 13.60 25.48
N TYR A 306 -21.96 14.02 24.27
CA TYR A 306 -22.84 14.81 23.40
C TYR A 306 -23.26 14.04 22.13
N GLY A 307 -22.89 12.75 22.00
CA GLY A 307 -23.13 11.97 20.79
C GLY A 307 -22.52 12.63 19.55
N THR A 308 -21.32 13.19 19.66
CA THR A 308 -20.63 13.94 18.60
C THR A 308 -20.04 13.02 17.53
N THR A 309 -19.98 11.72 17.80
CA THR A 309 -19.41 10.74 16.90
C THR A 309 -20.22 10.68 15.60
N ARG A 310 -19.57 11.06 14.51
CA ARG A 310 -20.08 10.87 13.16
C ARG A 310 -19.39 9.69 12.51
N TRP A 311 -20.13 8.97 11.71
CA TRP A 311 -19.67 7.81 10.97
C TRP A 311 -19.99 7.97 9.49
N ARG A 312 -19.10 7.49 8.64
CA ARG A 312 -19.40 7.25 7.23
C ARG A 312 -18.80 5.93 6.80
N SER A 313 -19.56 5.20 5.98
CA SER A 313 -19.05 3.98 5.39
C SER A 313 -18.22 4.27 4.16
N ALA A 314 -17.17 3.47 3.96
CA ALA A 314 -16.50 3.39 2.66
C ALA A 314 -17.11 2.34 1.73
N ALA A 315 -18.22 1.69 2.12
CA ALA A 315 -18.92 0.72 1.30
C ALA A 315 -19.67 1.41 0.14
N GLY A 316 -18.97 1.69 -0.95
CA GLY A 316 -19.53 2.24 -2.18
C GLY A 316 -18.47 2.39 -3.26
N ARG A 317 -18.87 2.44 -4.55
CA ARG A 317 -17.94 2.67 -5.67
C ARG A 317 -17.56 4.14 -5.87
N GLY A 318 -18.23 5.06 -5.18
CA GLY A 318 -18.16 6.51 -5.41
C GLY A 318 -17.50 7.32 -4.29
N GLY A 319 -16.59 6.72 -3.52
CA GLY A 319 -16.01 7.37 -2.33
C GLY A 319 -16.73 7.06 -1.02
N PRO A 320 -16.20 7.54 0.12
CA PRO A 320 -16.87 7.44 1.40
C PRO A 320 -18.22 8.16 1.36
N GLY A 321 -19.24 7.53 1.96
CA GLY A 321 -20.60 8.05 2.00
C GLY A 321 -20.73 9.34 2.81
N ARG A 322 -21.97 9.82 2.95
CA ARG A 322 -22.25 10.99 3.78
C ARG A 322 -22.02 10.68 5.25
N TRP A 323 -21.50 11.66 5.99
CA TRP A 323 -21.44 11.59 7.44
C TRP A 323 -22.85 11.50 8.03
N ARG A 324 -23.07 10.52 8.90
CA ARG A 324 -24.25 10.41 9.76
C ARG A 324 -23.83 10.32 11.21
N ARG A 325 -24.73 10.61 12.14
CA ARG A 325 -24.50 10.34 13.56
C ARG A 325 -24.45 8.82 13.79
N LEU A 326 -23.51 8.34 14.60
CA LEU A 326 -23.39 6.91 14.91
C LEU A 326 -24.57 6.40 15.75
N GLY A 327 -25.06 7.23 16.69
CA GLY A 327 -26.11 6.84 17.63
C GLY A 327 -25.55 6.05 18.82
N THR A 328 -26.43 5.53 19.68
CA THR A 328 -26.05 4.82 20.92
C THR A 328 -26.09 3.30 20.79
N ALA A 329 -26.49 2.77 19.63
CA ALA A 329 -26.43 1.34 19.36
C ALA A 329 -25.01 0.93 18.98
N GLU A 330 -24.66 -0.34 19.25
CA GLU A 330 -23.40 -0.90 18.75
C GLU A 330 -23.51 -1.12 17.24
N GLU A 331 -22.53 -0.62 16.49
CA GLU A 331 -22.53 -0.59 15.04
C GLU A 331 -21.28 -1.28 14.50
N ARG A 332 -21.41 -1.93 13.34
CA ARG A 332 -20.27 -2.59 12.68
C ARG A 332 -19.40 -1.54 11.99
N PHE A 333 -18.13 -1.47 12.37
CA PHE A 333 -17.14 -0.56 11.81
C PHE A 333 -16.29 -1.29 10.78
N GLY A 334 -16.64 -1.20 9.48
CA GLY A 334 -16.06 -1.97 8.37
C GLY A 334 -14.75 -1.42 7.81
N GLY A 335 -14.06 -2.20 6.97
CA GLY A 335 -12.78 -1.80 6.38
C GLY A 335 -12.93 -0.56 5.48
N GLY A 336 -12.20 0.51 5.81
CA GLY A 336 -12.30 1.82 5.15
C GLY A 336 -13.32 2.76 5.77
N ASP A 337 -14.18 2.29 6.67
CA ASP A 337 -15.10 3.18 7.38
C ASP A 337 -14.32 4.19 8.22
N GLU A 338 -14.96 5.32 8.47
CA GLU A 338 -14.39 6.41 9.26
C GLU A 338 -15.34 6.85 10.37
N LEU A 339 -14.75 7.19 11.51
CA LEU A 339 -15.40 7.75 12.68
C LEU A 339 -14.76 9.10 13.00
N GLN A 340 -15.52 10.18 12.80
CA GLN A 340 -15.12 11.51 13.28
C GLN A 340 -15.60 11.63 14.72
N LEU A 341 -14.65 11.66 15.66
CA LEU A 341 -14.95 11.76 17.10
C LEU A 341 -15.33 13.21 17.45
N VAL A 342 -14.50 14.13 16.97
CA VAL A 342 -14.70 15.58 16.98
C VAL A 342 -14.20 16.14 15.65
N ASP A 343 -14.47 17.41 15.38
CA ASP A 343 -14.05 18.02 14.12
C ASP A 343 -12.54 17.85 13.87
N GLY A 344 -12.19 17.49 12.63
CA GLY A 344 -10.82 17.16 12.24
C GLY A 344 -10.23 15.84 12.78
N VAL A 345 -10.76 15.26 13.86
CA VAL A 345 -10.19 14.05 14.51
C VAL A 345 -10.95 12.80 14.07
N VAL A 346 -10.31 12.00 13.21
CA VAL A 346 -10.92 10.82 12.58
C VAL A 346 -10.16 9.55 12.95
N LEU A 347 -10.91 8.51 13.37
CA LEU A 347 -10.44 7.13 13.39
C LEU A 347 -10.90 6.45 12.11
N ALA A 348 -9.96 5.94 11.32
CA ALA A 348 -10.24 5.20 10.10
C ALA A 348 -9.82 3.73 10.24
N ARG A 349 -10.70 2.80 9.82
CA ARG A 349 -10.36 1.37 9.81
C ARG A 349 -9.52 1.05 8.58
N SER A 350 -8.31 0.52 8.79
CA SER A 350 -7.46 0.06 7.70
C SER A 350 -8.11 -1.10 6.94
N GLY A 351 -7.90 -1.17 5.62
CA GLY A 351 -8.27 -2.32 4.80
C GLY A 351 -7.34 -3.53 4.96
N ARG A 352 -6.20 -3.36 5.64
CA ARG A 352 -5.17 -4.38 5.86
C ARG A 352 -5.68 -5.53 6.74
N ARG A 353 -5.39 -6.77 6.35
CA ARG A 353 -5.72 -8.00 7.10
C ARG A 353 -4.50 -8.60 7.82
N PHE A 354 -3.32 -8.44 7.23
CA PHE A 354 -2.03 -8.94 7.71
C PHE A 354 -1.00 -7.79 7.69
N PRO A 355 -1.14 -6.79 8.59
CA PRO A 355 -0.19 -5.69 8.63
C PRO A 355 1.22 -6.23 8.86
N THR A 356 2.21 -5.78 8.09
CA THR A 356 3.59 -6.26 8.24
C THR A 356 4.22 -5.90 9.58
N GLU A 357 3.61 -4.97 10.30
CA GLU A 357 4.03 -4.48 11.61
C GLU A 357 2.82 -4.39 12.54
N LEU A 358 2.92 -5.00 13.73
CA LEU A 358 1.96 -4.84 14.81
C LEU A 358 2.34 -3.63 15.67
N ALA A 359 1.76 -2.45 15.39
CA ALA A 359 1.93 -1.26 16.22
C ALA A 359 1.20 -1.44 17.58
N GLN A 360 1.91 -2.01 18.56
CA GLN A 360 1.42 -2.30 19.91
C GLN A 360 1.97 -1.34 20.98
N GLU A 361 2.83 -0.36 20.60
CA GLU A 361 3.36 0.65 21.53
C GLU A 361 2.29 1.31 22.39
N TRP A 362 1.11 1.58 21.83
CA TRP A 362 0.00 2.21 22.54
C TRP A 362 -0.49 1.39 23.75
N GLN A 363 -0.34 0.06 23.74
CA GLN A 363 -0.72 -0.81 24.88
C GLN A 363 0.21 -0.64 26.08
N ARG A 364 1.45 -0.18 25.83
CA ARG A 364 2.45 0.09 26.87
C ARG A 364 2.41 1.54 27.37
N ARG A 365 1.63 2.42 26.74
CA ARG A 365 1.41 3.76 27.26
C ARG A 365 0.57 3.65 28.53
N GLY A 366 1.24 3.79 29.67
CA GLY A 366 0.55 3.96 30.94
C GLY A 366 -0.33 5.22 30.89
N PRO A 367 -1.39 5.30 31.72
CA PRO A 367 -2.03 6.58 31.96
C PRO A 367 -0.96 7.57 32.42
N LEU A 368 -0.89 8.75 31.80
CA LEU A 368 -0.04 9.81 32.34
C LEU A 368 -0.44 10.04 33.81
N PRO A 369 0.53 10.37 34.69
CA PRO A 369 0.22 10.79 36.05
C PRO A 369 -0.86 11.88 36.03
N PRO A 370 -1.76 11.94 37.03
CA PRO A 370 -2.83 12.94 37.10
C PRO A 370 -2.31 14.39 36.92
N ASP A 371 -1.04 14.59 37.24
CA ASP A 371 -0.35 15.88 37.34
C ASP A 371 0.35 16.28 36.02
N ALA A 372 0.41 15.40 35.03
CA ALA A 372 1.02 15.72 33.72
C ALA A 372 0.15 16.67 32.87
N ALA A 373 -1.08 16.95 33.31
CA ALA A 373 -1.98 17.89 32.66
C ALA A 373 -1.77 19.35 33.09
N ASP A 374 -0.99 19.64 34.14
CA ASP A 374 -0.89 21.00 34.70
C ASP A 374 0.55 21.38 35.08
N VAL A 375 1.41 21.65 34.09
CA VAL A 375 2.50 22.63 34.29
C VAL A 375 2.75 23.40 32.99
N THR A 376 1.85 24.29 32.62
CA THR A 376 2.27 25.51 31.92
C THR A 376 2.61 26.53 33.00
N ARG A 377 3.85 26.49 33.51
CA ARG A 377 4.38 27.67 34.21
C ARG A 377 4.72 28.69 33.13
N MET A 378 3.94 29.77 33.08
CA MET A 378 4.39 31.01 32.47
C MET A 378 5.64 31.47 33.24
N HIS A 379 6.76 31.52 32.54
CA HIS A 379 7.78 32.53 32.74
C HIS A 379 8.14 33.12 31.39
#